data_AF-F8GU88-F1
#
_entry.id   AF-F8GU88-F1
#
_cell.length_a   1.000
_cell.length_b   1.000
_cell.length_c   1.000
_cell.angle_alpha   90.00
_cell.angle_beta   90.00
_cell.angle_gamma   90.00
#
_symmetry.space_group_name_H-M   'P 1'
#
loop_
_entity.id
_entity.type
_entity.pdbx_description
1 polymer ?
#
loop_
_entity_poly.entity_id
_entity_poly.type
_entity_poly.pdbx_seq_one_letter_code
_entity_poly.pdbx_strand_id
1 'polypeptide(L)'
;MREIGSRSGYSRALTAHHYGDKEGLLVAMIDQIVVNIRTARLAHSQARPGLESVLDIVHFTLGRDPAQVRTLQAFHAILAERRNTEGAVAEALERMTNESTTHVEAELRIGMEAGEIRSDLDPAVEAIAIIGAMRGVSAQLIGASHDRAEAVRHAFVGIIERGLRHGMK
;
A
#
# COMPACT_ATOMS: atom_id res chain seq x y z
N MET A 1 -4.65 42.55 15.19
CA MET A 1 -5.31 41.22 15.31
C MET A 1 -6.83 41.41 15.28
N ARG A 2 -7.43 41.52 14.08
CA ARG A 2 -8.87 41.39 13.84
C ARG A 2 -9.12 41.26 12.33
N GLU A 3 -9.99 40.30 11.97
CA GLU A 3 -10.58 40.03 10.65
C GLU A 3 -9.60 39.56 9.55
N ILE A 4 -9.79 38.45 8.83
CA ILE A 4 -11.03 37.89 8.28
C ILE A 4 -10.96 36.36 8.30
N GLY A 5 -11.87 35.72 9.05
CA GLY A 5 -12.28 34.34 8.83
C GLY A 5 -13.48 34.34 7.88
N SER A 6 -13.33 33.81 6.67
CA SER A 6 -14.46 33.72 5.72
C SER A 6 -14.36 32.60 4.69
N ARG A 7 -13.62 31.50 4.92
CA ARG A 7 -13.59 30.37 3.95
C ARG A 7 -13.67 28.95 4.49
N SER A 8 -13.88 28.70 5.79
CA SER A 8 -13.93 27.31 6.30
C SER A 8 -15.15 26.98 7.16
N GLY A 9 -16.14 27.87 7.25
CA GLY A 9 -17.34 27.69 8.08
C GLY A 9 -18.28 26.55 7.65
N TYR A 10 -18.12 26.00 6.44
CA TYR A 10 -18.97 24.92 5.94
C TYR A 10 -18.39 23.51 6.13
N SER A 11 -17.11 23.38 6.48
CA SER A 11 -16.41 22.09 6.48
C SER A 11 -16.21 21.44 7.84
N ARG A 12 -16.64 22.08 8.95
CA ARG A 12 -16.60 21.48 10.30
C ARG A 12 -17.93 20.88 10.76
N ALA A 13 -19.07 21.44 10.32
CA ALA A 13 -20.38 20.96 10.76
C ALA A 13 -20.90 19.77 9.95
N LEU A 14 -20.43 19.56 8.72
CA LEU A 14 -20.91 18.48 7.83
C LEU A 14 -20.16 17.14 8.00
N THR A 15 -18.94 17.17 8.55
CA THR A 15 -18.07 15.99 8.77
C THR A 15 -18.23 15.36 10.15
N ALA A 16 -18.68 16.14 11.15
CA ALA A 16 -18.87 15.66 12.52
C ALA A 16 -19.96 14.60 12.64
N HIS A 17 -20.93 14.54 11.72
CA HIS A 17 -22.06 13.62 11.83
C HIS A 17 -21.82 12.23 11.20
N HIS A 18 -20.79 12.06 10.36
CA HIS A 18 -20.50 10.79 9.65
C HIS A 18 -19.27 10.03 10.16
N TYR A 19 -18.28 10.69 10.80
CA TYR A 19 -17.02 10.04 11.20
C TYR A 19 -16.70 10.14 12.71
N GLY A 20 -17.53 10.81 13.50
CA GLY A 20 -17.40 10.90 14.97
C GLY A 20 -16.27 11.82 15.47
N ASP A 21 -15.05 11.71 14.93
CA ASP A 21 -13.85 12.50 15.26
C ASP A 21 -12.72 12.33 14.21
N LYS A 22 -11.54 12.93 14.46
CA LYS A 22 -10.34 12.81 13.59
C LYS A 22 -9.86 11.35 13.49
N GLU A 23 -10.03 10.56 14.54
CA GLU A 23 -9.56 9.18 14.60
C GLU A 23 -10.39 8.28 13.68
N GLY A 24 -11.73 8.40 13.75
CA GLY A 24 -12.65 7.69 12.86
C GLY A 24 -12.44 8.03 11.38
N LEU A 25 -12.09 9.28 11.06
CA LEU A 25 -11.74 9.67 9.68
C LEU A 25 -10.45 8.99 9.19
N LEU A 26 -9.43 8.87 10.05
CA LEU A 26 -8.17 8.22 9.69
C LEU A 26 -8.36 6.71 9.49
N VAL A 27 -9.13 6.06 10.38
CA VAL A 27 -9.50 4.64 10.23
C VAL A 27 -10.23 4.41 8.91
N ALA A 28 -11.29 5.20 8.65
CA ALA A 28 -12.04 5.09 7.40
C ALA A 28 -11.14 5.32 6.17
N MET A 29 -10.20 6.26 6.24
CA MET A 29 -9.28 6.51 5.13
C MET A 29 -8.34 5.32 4.88
N ILE A 30 -7.77 4.72 5.93
CA ILE A 30 -6.91 3.51 5.82
C ILE A 30 -7.69 2.40 5.13
N ASP A 31 -8.90 2.09 5.61
CA ASP A 31 -9.74 1.02 5.06
C ASP A 31 -10.11 1.29 3.59
N GLN A 32 -10.47 2.53 3.25
CA GLN A 32 -10.80 2.92 1.89
C GLN A 32 -9.61 2.80 0.93
N ILE A 33 -8.38 3.11 1.37
CA ILE A 33 -7.19 2.95 0.53
C ILE A 33 -6.99 1.48 0.15
N VAL A 34 -7.09 0.57 1.12
CA VAL A 34 -6.93 -0.87 0.89
C VAL A 34 -7.98 -1.37 -0.10
N VAL A 35 -9.25 -1.00 0.12
CA VAL A 35 -10.36 -1.38 -0.76
C VAL A 35 -10.17 -0.82 -2.17
N ASN A 36 -9.77 0.45 -2.31
CA ASN A 36 -9.60 1.08 -3.62
C ASN A 36 -8.45 0.44 -4.41
N ILE A 37 -7.28 0.23 -3.79
CA ILE A 37 -6.14 -0.42 -4.43
C ILE A 37 -6.52 -1.84 -4.86
N ARG A 38 -7.17 -2.62 -3.98
CA ARG A 38 -7.58 -3.99 -4.29
C ARG A 38 -8.63 -4.02 -5.40
N THR A 39 -9.66 -3.19 -5.34
CA THR A 39 -10.75 -3.16 -6.32
C THR A 39 -10.24 -2.72 -7.69
N ALA A 40 -9.43 -1.66 -7.72
CA ALA A 40 -8.86 -1.17 -8.97
C ALA A 40 -7.90 -2.20 -9.57
N ARG A 41 -7.11 -2.91 -8.75
CA ARG A 41 -6.28 -4.03 -9.22
C ARG A 41 -7.14 -5.14 -9.82
N LEU A 42 -8.13 -5.64 -9.09
CA LEU A 42 -9.00 -6.74 -9.55
C LEU A 42 -9.77 -6.41 -10.83
N ALA A 43 -10.10 -5.14 -11.06
CA ALA A 43 -10.78 -4.72 -12.28
C ALA A 43 -9.89 -4.77 -13.54
N HIS A 44 -8.56 -4.73 -13.38
CA HIS A 44 -7.60 -4.64 -14.51
C HIS A 44 -6.62 -5.82 -14.58
N SER A 45 -6.44 -6.54 -13.48
CA SER A 45 -5.48 -7.63 -13.39
C SER A 45 -5.97 -8.86 -14.15
N GLN A 46 -5.06 -9.46 -14.91
CA GLN A 46 -5.21 -10.79 -15.51
C GLN A 46 -4.19 -11.77 -14.90
N ALA A 47 -3.53 -11.36 -13.81
CA ALA A 47 -2.46 -12.11 -13.20
C ALA A 47 -2.98 -13.44 -12.66
N ARG A 48 -2.27 -14.52 -13.00
CA ARG A 48 -2.55 -15.84 -12.42
C ARG A 48 -2.07 -15.89 -10.97
N PRO A 49 -2.72 -16.69 -10.10
CA PRO A 49 -2.23 -16.93 -8.76
C PRO A 49 -0.79 -17.43 -8.77
N GLY A 50 -0.01 -17.08 -7.75
CA GLY A 50 1.41 -17.39 -7.68
C GLY A 50 2.30 -16.18 -7.95
N LEU A 51 3.42 -16.39 -8.64
CA LEU A 51 4.42 -15.33 -8.84
C LEU A 51 3.86 -14.14 -9.62
N GLU A 52 3.03 -14.40 -10.63
CA GLU A 52 2.43 -13.34 -11.45
C GLU A 52 1.56 -12.40 -10.61
N SER A 53 0.76 -12.95 -9.69
CA SER A 53 -0.05 -12.19 -8.72
C SER A 53 0.82 -11.33 -7.78
N VAL A 54 1.92 -11.87 -7.25
CA VAL A 54 2.85 -11.09 -6.39
C VAL A 54 3.44 -9.90 -7.16
N LEU A 55 3.92 -10.12 -8.39
CA LEU A 55 4.50 -9.06 -9.21
C LEU A 55 3.45 -8.01 -9.61
N ASP A 56 2.22 -8.44 -9.90
CA ASP A 56 1.10 -7.56 -10.20
C ASP A 56 0.72 -6.69 -8.99
N ILE A 57 0.68 -7.24 -7.78
CA ILE A 57 0.45 -6.47 -6.54
C ILE A 57 1.50 -5.35 -6.40
N VAL A 58 2.77 -5.68 -6.59
CA VAL A 58 3.88 -4.73 -6.49
C VAL A 58 3.78 -3.67 -7.59
N HIS A 59 3.53 -4.07 -8.83
CA HIS A 59 3.37 -3.17 -9.96
C HIS A 59 2.19 -2.21 -9.72
N PHE A 60 1.02 -2.74 -9.39
CA PHE A 60 -0.18 -1.93 -9.23
C PHE A 60 -0.05 -0.92 -8.08
N THR A 61 0.52 -1.33 -6.95
CA THR A 61 0.67 -0.47 -5.76
C THR A 61 1.67 0.67 -5.98
N LEU A 62 2.67 0.49 -6.85
CA LEU A 62 3.63 1.54 -7.19
C LEU A 62 3.16 2.45 -8.33
N GLY A 63 2.07 2.09 -9.01
CA GLY A 63 1.41 2.92 -10.00
C GLY A 63 1.02 4.29 -9.45
N ARG A 64 1.02 5.30 -10.32
CA ARG A 64 0.68 6.68 -9.94
C ARG A 64 -0.52 7.15 -10.72
N ASP A 65 -1.67 7.12 -10.05
CA ASP A 65 -2.87 7.79 -10.48
C ASP A 65 -2.90 9.22 -9.91
N PRO A 66 -2.87 10.28 -10.75
CA PRO A 66 -2.98 11.67 -10.30
C PRO A 66 -4.19 11.93 -9.38
N ALA A 67 -5.29 11.19 -9.57
CA ALA A 67 -6.48 11.32 -8.74
C ALA A 67 -6.28 10.85 -7.29
N GLN A 68 -5.32 9.94 -7.06
CA GLN A 68 -5.09 9.29 -5.75
C GLN A 68 -3.85 9.81 -5.02
N VAL A 69 -3.06 10.71 -5.63
CA VAL A 69 -1.80 11.23 -5.07
C VAL A 69 -1.97 11.78 -3.64
N ARG A 70 -3.01 12.58 -3.40
CA ARG A 70 -3.24 13.18 -2.06
C ARG A 70 -3.59 12.12 -1.01
N THR A 71 -4.40 11.14 -1.37
CA THR A 71 -4.79 10.05 -0.49
C THR A 71 -3.58 9.20 -0.12
N LEU A 72 -2.73 8.89 -1.11
CA LEU A 72 -1.49 8.12 -0.90
C LEU A 72 -0.46 8.91 -0.06
N GLN A 73 -0.38 10.23 -0.23
CA GLN A 73 0.45 11.09 0.63
C GLN A 73 -0.02 11.07 2.09
N ALA A 74 -1.33 11.23 2.31
CA ALA A 74 -1.92 11.20 3.65
C ALA A 74 -1.71 9.83 4.32
N PHE A 75 -1.86 8.75 3.55
CA PHE A 75 -1.55 7.40 4.00
C PHE A 75 -0.11 7.23 4.49
N HIS A 76 0.86 7.68 3.69
CA HIS A 76 2.27 7.59 4.06
C HIS A 76 2.62 8.48 5.26
N ALA A 77 1.93 9.62 5.42
CA ALA A 77 2.07 10.43 6.63
C ALA A 77 1.60 9.66 7.88
N ILE A 78 0.46 8.96 7.81
CA ILE A 78 0.00 8.10 8.91
C ILE A 78 0.99 6.97 9.19
N LEU A 79 1.49 6.30 8.14
CA LEU A 79 2.48 5.23 8.29
C LEU A 79 3.77 5.73 8.95
N ALA A 80 4.22 6.94 8.61
CA ALA A 80 5.41 7.55 9.22
C ALA A 80 5.23 7.82 10.71
N GLU A 81 4.01 8.15 11.14
CA GLU A 81 3.67 8.40 12.55
C GLU A 81 3.31 7.13 13.33
N ARG A 82 3.29 5.95 12.70
CA ARG A 82 2.81 4.68 13.30
C ARG A 82 3.33 4.39 14.71
N ARG A 83 4.57 4.74 15.05
CA ARG A 83 5.15 4.51 16.39
C ARG A 83 4.49 5.35 17.49
N ASN A 84 3.87 6.46 17.13
CA ASN A 84 3.19 7.39 18.03
C ASN A 84 1.65 7.29 17.89
N THR A 85 1.17 6.34 17.10
CA THR A 85 -0.25 6.10 16.86
C THR A 85 -0.74 5.06 17.85
N GLU A 86 -1.87 5.34 18.51
CA GLU A 86 -2.52 4.44 19.47
C GLU A 86 -3.99 4.23 19.08
N GLY A 87 -4.71 3.41 19.85
CA GLY A 87 -6.15 3.23 19.69
C GLY A 87 -6.57 2.63 18.36
N ALA A 88 -7.71 3.08 17.85
CA ALA A 88 -8.37 2.49 16.69
C ALA A 88 -7.55 2.65 15.39
N VAL A 89 -6.76 3.71 15.27
CA VAL A 89 -5.88 3.92 14.10
C VAL A 89 -4.72 2.92 14.11
N ALA A 90 -4.14 2.63 15.28
CA ALA A 90 -3.09 1.63 15.40
C ALA A 90 -3.61 0.24 15.00
N GLU A 91 -4.80 -0.12 15.49
CA GLU A 91 -5.48 -1.37 15.14
C GLU A 91 -5.80 -1.46 13.63
N ALA A 92 -6.25 -0.37 13.01
CA ALA A 92 -6.52 -0.32 11.57
C ALA A 92 -5.24 -0.53 10.75
N LEU A 93 -4.13 0.11 11.13
CA LEU A 93 -2.83 -0.09 10.47
C LEU A 93 -2.30 -1.52 10.63
N GLU A 94 -2.53 -2.14 11.79
CA GLU A 94 -2.16 -3.52 12.05
C GLU A 94 -2.99 -4.48 11.20
N ARG A 95 -4.32 -4.35 11.19
CA ARG A 95 -5.21 -5.15 10.32
C ARG A 95 -4.79 -5.06 8.86
N MET A 96 -4.62 -3.85 8.33
CA MET A 96 -4.16 -3.64 6.96
C MET A 96 -2.81 -4.33 6.70
N THR A 97 -1.87 -4.25 7.65
CA THR A 97 -0.55 -4.89 7.49
C THR A 97 -0.72 -6.41 7.44
N ASN A 98 -1.47 -6.98 8.36
CA ASN A 98 -1.69 -8.42 8.44
C ASN A 98 -2.43 -8.95 7.21
N GLU A 99 -3.45 -8.23 6.72
CA GLU A 99 -4.17 -8.60 5.50
C GLU A 99 -3.25 -8.56 4.28
N SER A 100 -2.41 -7.52 4.16
CA SER A 100 -1.48 -7.37 3.05
C SER A 100 -0.44 -8.50 3.05
N THR A 101 0.17 -8.79 4.20
CA THR A 101 1.20 -9.83 4.31
C THR A 101 0.61 -11.22 4.15
N THR A 102 -0.54 -11.51 4.75
CA THR A 102 -1.24 -12.80 4.60
C THR A 102 -1.59 -13.07 3.13
N HIS A 103 -2.04 -12.05 2.41
CA HIS A 103 -2.38 -12.20 1.00
C HIS A 103 -1.14 -12.50 0.15
N VAL A 104 -0.04 -11.74 0.32
CA VAL A 104 1.20 -11.99 -0.41
C VAL A 104 1.80 -13.35 -0.04
N GLU A 105 1.77 -13.73 1.23
CA GLU A 105 2.22 -15.05 1.69
C GLU A 105 1.47 -16.19 1.00
N ALA A 106 0.15 -16.07 0.86
CA ALA A 106 -0.65 -17.08 0.15
C ALA A 106 -0.23 -17.23 -1.32
N GLU A 107 -0.02 -16.12 -2.03
CA GLU A 107 0.44 -16.13 -3.42
C GLU A 107 1.88 -16.68 -3.54
N LEU A 108 2.76 -16.38 -2.58
CA LEU A 108 4.10 -16.96 -2.54
C LEU A 108 4.04 -18.49 -2.41
N ARG A 109 3.20 -19.03 -1.51
CA ARG A 109 3.02 -20.48 -1.37
C ARG A 109 2.52 -21.13 -2.66
N ILE A 110 1.52 -20.52 -3.32
CA ILE A 110 1.01 -21.01 -4.61
C ILE A 110 2.14 -21.04 -5.66
N GLY A 111 2.95 -19.98 -5.75
CA GLY A 111 4.08 -19.92 -6.69
C GLY A 111 5.18 -20.94 -6.36
N MET A 112 5.41 -21.25 -5.08
CA MET A 112 6.35 -22.29 -4.65
C MET A 112 5.84 -23.68 -5.02
N GLU A 113 4.56 -23.97 -4.77
CA GLU A 113 3.92 -25.24 -5.14
C GLU A 113 3.92 -25.48 -6.66
N ALA A 114 3.75 -24.42 -7.44
CA ALA A 114 3.83 -24.45 -8.90
C ALA A 114 5.27 -24.52 -9.45
N GLY A 115 6.29 -24.39 -8.59
CA GLY A 115 7.71 -24.38 -8.98
C GLY A 115 8.16 -23.08 -9.67
N GLU A 116 7.38 -22.00 -9.56
CA GLU A 116 7.70 -20.68 -10.13
C GLU A 116 8.64 -19.86 -9.23
N ILE A 117 8.54 -20.10 -7.92
CA ILE A 117 9.29 -19.46 -6.83
C ILE A 117 10.17 -20.51 -6.14
N ARG A 118 11.40 -20.14 -5.80
CA ARG A 118 12.33 -21.02 -5.08
C ARG A 118 11.76 -21.45 -3.72
N SER A 119 11.96 -22.72 -3.37
CA SER A 119 11.32 -23.35 -2.20
C SER A 119 12.05 -23.16 -0.87
N ASP A 120 13.23 -22.54 -0.87
CA ASP A 120 14.07 -22.30 0.31
C ASP A 120 13.76 -20.98 1.03
N LEU A 121 12.78 -20.22 0.56
CA LEU A 121 12.26 -19.02 1.23
C LEU A 121 11.24 -19.41 2.30
N ASP A 122 11.22 -18.66 3.41
CA ASP A 122 10.07 -18.64 4.30
C ASP A 122 9.04 -17.65 3.73
N PRO A 123 7.86 -18.11 3.27
CA PRO A 123 6.89 -17.24 2.60
C PRO A 123 6.31 -16.16 3.53
N ALA A 124 6.23 -16.41 4.85
CA ALA A 124 5.73 -15.41 5.79
C ALA A 124 6.74 -14.27 5.95
N VAL A 125 8.01 -14.62 6.11
CA VAL A 125 9.11 -13.65 6.21
C VAL A 125 9.25 -12.86 4.92
N GLU A 126 9.21 -13.53 3.77
CA GLU A 126 9.36 -12.89 2.47
C GLU A 126 8.19 -11.95 2.18
N ALA A 127 6.96 -12.31 2.55
CA ALA A 127 5.79 -11.42 2.40
C ALA A 127 5.97 -10.12 3.19
N ILE A 128 6.47 -10.20 4.44
CA ILE A 128 6.75 -9.01 5.26
C ILE A 128 7.82 -8.14 4.59
N ALA A 129 8.91 -8.76 4.09
CA ALA A 129 10.00 -8.06 3.43
C ALA A 129 9.52 -7.34 2.15
N ILE A 130 8.75 -8.02 1.30
CA ILE A 130 8.17 -7.45 0.07
C ILE A 130 7.27 -6.26 0.39
N ILE A 131 6.33 -6.42 1.34
CA ILE A 131 5.41 -5.36 1.72
C ILE A 131 6.16 -4.16 2.31
N GLY A 132 7.15 -4.40 3.18
CA GLY A 132 7.99 -3.35 3.76
C GLY A 132 8.77 -2.58 2.70
N ALA A 133 9.47 -3.29 1.81
CA ALA A 133 10.24 -2.70 0.72
C ALA A 133 9.35 -1.93 -0.26
N MET A 134 8.21 -2.49 -0.66
CA MET A 134 7.23 -1.83 -1.53
C MET A 134 6.71 -0.52 -0.92
N ARG A 135 6.35 -0.53 0.38
CA ARG A 135 5.90 0.69 1.08
C ARG A 135 7.02 1.73 1.16
N GLY A 136 8.25 1.30 1.45
CA GLY A 136 9.42 2.17 1.46
C GLY A 136 9.67 2.84 0.10
N VAL A 137 9.69 2.06 -0.97
CA VAL A 137 9.81 2.58 -2.35
C VAL A 137 8.65 3.51 -2.69
N SER A 138 7.42 3.13 -2.33
CA SER A 138 6.24 3.96 -2.57
C SER A 138 6.32 5.33 -1.89
N ALA A 139 6.89 5.40 -0.68
CA ALA A 139 7.11 6.65 0.03
C ALA A 139 8.17 7.53 -0.65
N GLN A 140 9.26 6.95 -1.16
CA GLN A 140 10.31 7.69 -1.89
C GLN A 140 9.82 8.30 -3.21
N LEU A 141 8.73 7.77 -3.76
CA LEU A 141 8.13 8.26 -5.00
C LEU A 141 7.13 9.39 -4.78
N ILE A 142 6.88 9.82 -3.54
CA ILE A 142 6.05 11.00 -3.27
C ILE A 142 6.72 12.24 -3.86
N GLY A 143 6.00 12.92 -4.78
CA GLY A 143 6.52 14.10 -5.48
C GLY A 143 7.51 13.79 -6.62
N ALA A 144 7.79 12.52 -6.91
CA ALA A 144 8.57 12.16 -8.08
C ALA A 144 7.79 12.44 -9.38
N SER A 145 8.51 12.79 -10.44
CA SER A 145 7.95 12.85 -11.80
C SER A 145 7.43 11.48 -12.25
N HIS A 146 6.43 11.45 -13.12
CA HIS A 146 5.86 10.22 -13.66
C HIS A 146 6.93 9.27 -14.24
N ASP A 147 7.82 9.77 -15.09
CA ASP A 147 8.88 8.96 -15.74
C ASP A 147 9.83 8.30 -14.72
N ARG A 148 10.20 9.04 -13.67
CA ARG A 148 11.03 8.50 -12.58
C ARG A 148 10.29 7.43 -11.79
N ALA A 149 9.01 7.66 -11.48
CA ALA A 149 8.19 6.68 -10.78
C ALA A 149 8.02 5.39 -11.60
N GLU A 150 7.84 5.52 -12.91
CA GLU A 150 7.78 4.40 -13.86
C GLU A 150 9.08 3.59 -13.86
N ALA A 151 10.23 4.27 -13.99
CA ALA A 151 11.53 3.63 -14.01
C ALA A 151 11.83 2.87 -12.70
N VAL A 152 11.53 3.49 -11.55
CA VAL A 152 11.71 2.85 -10.23
C VAL A 152 10.77 1.65 -10.08
N ARG A 153 9.52 1.76 -10.54
CA ARG A 153 8.57 0.66 -10.52
C ARG A 153 9.08 -0.54 -11.31
N HIS A 154 9.50 -0.34 -12.56
CA HIS A 154 10.08 -1.41 -13.39
C HIS A 154 11.31 -2.04 -12.75
N ALA A 155 12.23 -1.22 -12.23
CA ALA A 155 13.42 -1.72 -11.55
C ALA A 155 13.06 -2.56 -10.33
N PHE A 156 12.12 -2.11 -9.51
CA PHE A 156 11.71 -2.80 -8.29
C PHE A 156 11.00 -4.12 -8.58
N VAL A 157 10.05 -4.15 -9.52
CA VAL A 157 9.40 -5.41 -9.96
C VAL A 157 10.45 -6.43 -10.42
N GLY A 158 11.43 -6.00 -11.22
CA GLY A 158 12.51 -6.89 -11.65
C GLY A 158 13.42 -7.38 -10.53
N ILE A 159 13.65 -6.58 -9.48
CA ILE A 159 14.40 -7.00 -8.28
C ILE A 159 13.64 -8.12 -7.55
N ILE A 160 12.34 -7.92 -7.33
CA ILE A 160 11.48 -8.91 -6.65
C ILE A 160 11.41 -10.20 -7.46
N GLU A 161 11.17 -10.12 -8.77
CA GLU A 161 11.11 -11.31 -9.63
C GLU A 161 12.41 -12.13 -9.56
N ARG A 162 13.57 -11.49 -9.71
CA ARG A 162 14.85 -12.19 -9.63
C ARG A 162 15.11 -12.78 -8.25
N GLY A 163 14.78 -12.06 -7.18
CA GLY A 163 14.92 -12.52 -5.80
C GLY A 163 14.12 -13.79 -5.53
N LEU A 164 12.87 -13.81 -6.00
CA LEU A 164 11.95 -14.94 -5.85
C LEU A 164 12.31 -16.14 -6.75
N ARG A 165 12.87 -15.91 -7.94
CA ARG A 165 13.22 -17.00 -8.87
C ARG A 165 14.60 -17.61 -8.64
N HIS A 166 15.62 -16.81 -8.31
CA HIS A 166 17.02 -17.20 -8.48
C HIS A 166 17.94 -16.85 -7.31
N GLY A 167 17.45 -16.09 -6.32
CA GLY A 167 18.28 -15.55 -5.24
C GLY A 167 19.18 -14.39 -5.68
N MET A 168 19.49 -13.49 -4.75
CA MET A 168 20.45 -12.41 -4.99
C MET A 168 21.86 -12.99 -4.90
N LYS A 169 22.53 -13.15 -6.05
CA LYS A 169 23.99 -13.36 -6.09
C LYS A 169 24.74 -12.07 -5.78
#